data_AF-A0A170YIX2-F1
#
_entry.id   AF-A0A170YIX2-F1
#
_cell.length_a   1.000
_cell.length_b   1.000
_cell.length_c   1.000
_cell.angle_alpha   90.00
_cell.angle_beta   90.00
_cell.angle_gamma   90.00
#
_symmetry.space_group_name_H-M   'P 1'
#
loop_
_entity.id
_entity.type
_entity.pdbx_description
1 polymer ?
#
loop_
_entity_poly.entity_id
_entity_poly.type
_entity_poly.pdbx_seq_one_letter_code
_entity_poly.pdbx_strand_id
1 'polypeptide(L)'
;MYAAVMTYLGFYILMFLGYINLLFFTPKVKEEKNREGYVPLYDIYERFYLRYVYRRVRDCWNKPICSVPGAEVIVKERVTKDYGW
;
A
#
# COMPACT_ATOMS: atom_id res chain seq x y z
N MET A 1 -18.39 -5.92 18.76
CA MET A 1 -18.39 -4.44 18.69
C MET A 1 -16.98 -3.85 18.82
N TYR A 2 -16.21 -4.21 19.85
CA TYR A 2 -14.82 -3.74 20.04
C TYR A 2 -13.89 -3.96 18.84
N ALA A 3 -13.92 -5.16 18.23
CA ALA A 3 -13.09 -5.48 17.07
C ALA A 3 -13.36 -4.54 15.87
N ALA A 4 -14.63 -4.27 15.57
CA ALA A 4 -15.00 -3.37 14.48
C ALA A 4 -14.49 -1.94 14.73
N VAL A 5 -14.67 -1.43 15.96
CA VAL A 5 -14.19 -0.10 16.34
C VAL A 5 -12.67 0.00 16.17
N MET A 6 -11.92 -1.00 16.64
CA MET A 6 -10.47 -1.03 16.50
C MET A 6 -10.01 -1.10 15.04
N THR A 7 -10.72 -1.85 14.18
CA THR A 7 -10.39 -1.91 12.75
C THR A 7 -10.62 -0.58 12.03
N TYR A 8 -11.74 0.11 12.31
CA TYR A 8 -11.99 1.42 11.70
C TYR A 8 -11.00 2.46 12.20
N LEU A 9 -10.71 2.48 13.50
CA LEU A 9 -9.76 3.40 14.09
C LEU A 9 -8.36 3.21 13.49
N GLY A 10 -7.90 1.96 13.36
CA GLY A 10 -6.63 1.64 12.69
C GLY A 10 -6.61 2.10 11.23
N PHE A 11 -7.71 1.90 10.50
CA PHE A 11 -7.83 2.37 9.12
C PHE A 11 -7.73 3.90 9.00
N TYR A 12 -8.42 4.65 9.88
CA TYR A 12 -8.37 6.10 9.88
C TYR A 12 -6.99 6.65 10.26
N ILE A 13 -6.28 6.01 11.20
CA ILE A 13 -4.89 6.35 11.51
C ILE A 13 -3.99 6.18 10.27
N LEU A 14 -4.13 5.07 9.53
CA LEU A 14 -3.37 4.83 8.32
C LEU A 14 -3.67 5.87 7.22
N MET A 15 -4.94 6.24 7.05
CA MET A 15 -5.35 7.31 6.14
C MET A 15 -4.71 8.65 6.53
N PHE A 16 -4.76 9.01 7.82
CA PHE A 16 -4.17 10.25 8.34
C PHE A 16 -2.65 10.32 8.11
N LEU A 17 -1.93 9.25 8.45
CA LEU A 17 -0.49 9.14 8.16
C LEU A 17 -0.19 9.19 6.66
N GLY A 18 -1.09 8.67 5.82
CA GLY A 18 -1.02 8.80 4.38
C GLY A 18 -0.99 10.25 3.91
N TYR A 19 -1.92 11.07 4.42
CA TYR A 19 -1.99 12.50 4.07
C TYR A 19 -0.81 13.31 4.58
N ILE A 20 -0.33 13.02 5.79
CA ILE A 20 0.91 13.63 6.31
C ILE A 20 2.06 13.32 5.34
N ASN A 21 2.21 12.06 4.93
CA ASN A 21 3.30 11.70 4.03
C ASN A 21 3.18 12.36 2.64
N LEU A 22 1.95 12.53 2.13
CA LEU A 22 1.69 13.29 0.91
C LEU A 22 2.17 14.75 1.01
N LEU A 23 2.00 15.38 2.18
CA LEU A 23 2.39 16.78 2.39
C LEU A 23 3.91 16.98 2.43
N PHE A 24 4.66 16.02 3.00
CA PHE A 24 6.12 16.13 3.17
C PHE A 24 6.93 15.45 2.05
N PHE A 25 6.41 14.35 1.50
CA PHE A 25 7.14 13.49 0.56
C PHE A 25 6.24 13.16 -0.63
N THR A 26 6.36 13.95 -1.69
CA THR A 26 5.76 13.64 -2.98
C THR A 26 6.66 12.65 -3.72
N PRO A 27 6.23 11.40 -3.91
CA PRO A 27 7.03 10.39 -4.56
C PRO A 27 7.13 10.66 -6.05
N LYS A 28 8.31 10.45 -6.61
CA LYS A 28 8.56 10.50 -8.05
C LYS A 28 8.00 9.24 -8.72
N VAL A 29 6.68 9.18 -8.85
CA VAL A 29 5.98 8.09 -9.57
C VAL A 29 5.89 8.43 -11.04
N LYS A 30 6.11 7.45 -11.92
CA LYS A 30 5.84 7.64 -13.35
C LYS A 30 4.36 7.93 -13.54
N GLU A 31 4.06 9.11 -14.05
CA GLU A 31 2.71 9.51 -14.44
C GLU A 31 2.42 9.02 -15.86
N GLU A 32 1.13 8.75 -16.12
CA GLU A 32 0.65 8.45 -17.47
C GLU A 32 0.90 9.67 -18.37
N LYS A 33 1.61 9.45 -19.48
CA LYS A 33 1.87 10.47 -20.51
C LYS A 33 1.32 9.94 -21.84
N ASN A 34 0.92 10.85 -22.72
CA ASN A 34 0.42 10.54 -24.08
C ASN A 34 -0.84 9.66 -24.11
N ARG A 35 -1.89 10.07 -23.41
CA ARG A 35 -3.19 9.36 -23.37
C ARG A 35 -4.34 10.26 -23.83
N GLU A 36 -4.18 10.87 -24.99
CA GLU A 36 -5.22 11.73 -25.57
C GLU A 36 -6.51 10.94 -25.82
N GLY A 37 -7.65 11.47 -25.35
CA GLY A 37 -8.98 10.86 -25.56
C GLY A 37 -9.39 9.76 -24.58
N TYR A 38 -8.55 9.38 -23.60
CA TYR A 38 -8.87 8.34 -22.62
C TYR A 38 -9.13 8.91 -21.22
N VAL A 39 -10.03 8.25 -20.49
CA VAL A 39 -10.30 8.53 -19.07
C VAL A 39 -9.06 8.14 -18.23
N PRO A 40 -8.73 8.90 -17.17
CA PRO A 40 -7.66 8.51 -16.24
C PRO A 40 -7.87 7.09 -15.69
N LEU A 41 -6.77 6.32 -15.58
CA LEU A 41 -6.85 4.93 -15.12
C LEU A 41 -7.32 4.78 -13.67
N TYR A 42 -7.00 5.78 -12.85
CA TYR A 42 -7.28 5.79 -11.42
C TYR A 42 -7.78 7.17 -11.02
N ASP A 43 -8.78 7.19 -10.15
CA ASP A 43 -9.22 8.41 -9.48
C ASP A 43 -8.14 8.96 -8.53
N ILE A 44 -8.25 10.22 -8.14
CA ILE A 44 -7.34 10.90 -7.23
C ILE A 44 -7.27 10.15 -5.88
N TYR A 45 -8.42 9.68 -5.38
CA TYR A 45 -8.48 8.90 -4.14
C TYR A 45 -7.75 7.56 -4.28
N GLU A 46 -7.99 6.82 -5.36
CA GLU A 46 -7.32 5.53 -5.60
C GLU A 46 -5.81 5.70 -5.74
N ARG A 47 -5.35 6.74 -6.45
CA ARG A 47 -3.92 7.06 -6.57
C ARG A 47 -3.30 7.31 -5.21
N PHE A 48 -3.98 8.05 -4.34
CA PHE A 48 -3.53 8.28 -2.96
C PHE A 48 -3.49 6.97 -2.16
N TYR A 49 -4.59 6.22 -2.18
CA TYR A 49 -4.72 4.98 -1.42
C TYR A 49 -3.64 3.96 -1.81
N LEU A 50 -3.42 3.74 -3.11
CA LEU A 50 -2.42 2.79 -3.61
C LEU A 50 -0.99 3.20 -3.24
N ARG A 51 -0.66 4.49 -3.35
CA ARG A 51 0.70 5.00 -3.12
C ARG A 51 1.06 5.02 -1.63
N TYR A 52 0.16 5.49 -0.78
CA TYR A 52 0.48 5.77 0.62
C TYR A 52 -0.09 4.73 1.60
N VAL A 53 -1.27 4.18 1.36
CA VAL A 53 -1.92 3.27 2.31
C VAL A 53 -1.60 1.82 1.97
N TYR A 54 -2.05 1.36 0.81
CA TYR A 54 -1.92 -0.03 0.39
C TYR A 54 -0.47 -0.51 0.37
N ARG A 55 0.47 0.34 -0.07
CA ARG A 55 1.88 -0.03 -0.16
C ARG A 55 2.54 -0.31 1.20
N ARG A 56 2.03 0.26 2.29
CA ARG A 56 2.50 -0.05 3.64
C ARG A 56 1.90 -1.35 4.16
N VAL A 57 0.59 -1.52 3.94
CA VAL A 57 -0.15 -2.70 4.43
C VAL A 57 0.28 -3.98 3.70
N ARG A 58 0.59 -3.89 2.40
CA ARG A 58 0.97 -5.06 1.60
C ARG A 58 2.20 -5.81 2.13
N ASP A 59 3.10 -5.14 2.85
CA ASP A 59 4.29 -5.80 3.39
C ASP A 59 3.94 -6.78 4.51
N CYS A 60 2.79 -6.62 5.16
CA CYS A 60 2.30 -7.56 6.16
C CYS A 60 1.65 -8.80 5.53
N TRP A 61 0.92 -8.65 4.42
CA TRP A 61 0.00 -9.69 3.92
C TRP A 61 0.44 -10.34 2.61
N ASN A 62 1.24 -9.67 1.77
CA ASN A 62 1.67 -10.19 0.46
C ASN A 62 3.05 -10.86 0.51
N LYS A 63 3.36 -11.57 1.60
CA LYS A 63 4.63 -12.31 1.70
C LYS A 63 4.45 -13.73 1.17
N PRO A 64 5.20 -14.16 0.14
CA PRO A 64 5.04 -15.50 -0.41
C PRO A 64 5.59 -16.56 0.56
N ILE A 65 4.82 -17.63 0.71
CA ILE A 65 5.18 -18.80 1.50
C ILE A 65 6.04 -19.72 0.62
N CYS A 66 7.13 -20.22 1.19
CA CYS A 66 8.07 -21.11 0.50
C CYS A 66 8.30 -22.44 1.24
N SER A 67 7.60 -22.68 2.35
CA SER A 67 7.63 -23.98 3.04
C SER A 67 6.62 -24.95 2.44
N VAL A 68 6.83 -26.23 2.74
CA VAL A 68 5.80 -27.26 2.60
C VAL A 68 4.65 -27.02 3.59
N PRO A 69 3.44 -27.55 3.34
CA PRO A 69 2.34 -27.48 4.30
C PRO A 69 2.75 -28.17 5.62
N GLY A 70 2.73 -27.45 6.74
CA GLY A 70 3.20 -27.93 8.04
C GLY A 70 2.89 -26.97 9.19
N ALA A 71 3.32 -27.33 10.40
CA ALA A 71 3.10 -26.52 11.62
C ALA A 71 3.91 -25.22 11.62
N GLU A 72 5.06 -25.20 10.92
CA GLU A 72 5.91 -24.03 10.75
C GLU A 72 5.86 -23.55 9.30
N VAL A 73 5.82 -22.23 9.10
CA VAL A 73 5.74 -21.60 7.79
C VAL A 73 6.99 -20.76 7.55
N ILE A 74 7.70 -21.04 6.46
CA ILE A 74 8.85 -20.24 6.03
C ILE A 74 8.37 -19.24 5.01
N VAL A 75 8.60 -17.96 5.32
CA VAL A 75 8.22 -16.83 4.47
C VAL A 75 9.44 -16.26 3.78
N LYS A 76 9.33 -15.99 2.47
CA LYS A 76 10.42 -15.35 1.73
C LYS A 76 10.50 -13.87 2.04
N GLU A 77 11.70 -13.43 2.41
CA GLU A 77 11.97 -12.03 2.68
C GLU A 77 12.07 -11.20 1.38
N ARG A 78 11.48 -10.01 1.38
CA ARG A 78 11.47 -9.10 0.23
C ARG A 78 12.48 -7.98 0.46
N VAL A 79 13.55 -7.98 -0.33
CA VAL A 79 14.53 -6.89 -0.34
C VAL A 79 14.20 -5.95 -1.49
N THR A 80 14.01 -4.66 -1.21
CA THR A 80 13.76 -3.65 -2.24
C THR A 80 14.75 -2.50 -2.09
N LYS A 81 15.39 -2.09 -3.18
CA LYS A 81 16.46 -1.06 -3.18
C LYS A 81 15.93 0.38 -3.12
N ASP A 82 14.63 0.56 -3.35
CA ASP A 82 13.93 1.84 -3.45
C ASP A 82 12.88 2.02 -2.33
N TYR A 83 12.94 1.19 -1.28
CA TYR A 83 11.95 1.17 -0.20
C TYR A 83 10.50 0.92 -0.69
N GLY A 84 10.35 0.20 -1.81
CA GLY A 84 9.08 -0.19 -2.40
C GLY A 84 8.58 0.74 -3.51
N TRP A 85 9.39 1.70 -4.00
CA TRP A 85 9.07 2.71 -5.03
C TRP A 85 9.37 2.29 -6.46
#